data_AF-A0A3M1HJB7-F1
#
_entry.id   AF-A0A3M1HJB7-F1
#
_cell.length_a   1.000
_cell.length_b   1.000
_cell.length_c   1.000
_cell.angle_alpha   90.00
_cell.angle_beta   90.00
_cell.angle_gamma   90.00
#
_symmetry.space_group_name_H-M   'P 1'
#
loop_
_entity.id
_entity.type
_entity.pdbx_description
1 polymer ?
#
loop_
_entity_poly.entity_id
_entity_poly.type
_entity_poly.pdbx_seq_one_letter_code
_entity_poly.pdbx_strand_id
1 'polypeptide(L)' 'MKGFGDMGDLLKQAQQMQKKMAKLQEDLAERVVEGTAGGNMVKALVNGQKELLKIELDPEVVDPD' A
#
# COMPACT_ATOMS: atom_id res chain seq x y z
N MET A 1 15.06 41.92 -7.69
CA MET A 1 14.25 41.02 -8.57
C MET A 1 14.93 39.65 -8.68
N LYS A 2 15.04 38.89 -7.59
CA LYS A 2 15.76 37.58 -7.56
C LYS A 2 14.95 36.44 -6.91
N GLY A 3 13.66 36.65 -6.64
CA GLY A 3 12.79 35.67 -5.95
C GLY A 3 11.72 34.98 -6.82
N PHE A 4 11.56 35.37 -8.09
CA PHE A 4 10.51 34.80 -8.96
C PHE A 4 10.95 33.55 -9.75
N GLY A 5 12.25 33.41 -10.08
CA GLY A 5 12.78 32.22 -10.75
C GLY A 5 12.80 30.99 -9.84
N ASP A 6 13.24 31.17 -8.59
CA ASP A 6 13.29 30.12 -7.56
C ASP A 6 11.91 29.57 -7.22
N MET A 7 10.89 30.44 -7.17
CA MET A 7 9.50 30.03 -6.90
C MET A 7 8.92 29.19 -8.05
N GLY A 8 9.28 29.48 -9.31
CA GLY A 8 8.80 28.73 -10.46
C GLY A 8 9.36 27.31 -10.53
N ASP A 9 10.63 27.13 -10.18
CA ASP A 9 11.26 25.82 -10.12
C ASP A 9 10.78 25.01 -8.91
N LEU A 10 10.54 25.66 -7.76
CA LEU A 10 9.89 25.05 -6.60
C LEU A 10 8.49 24.53 -6.92
N LEU A 11 7.67 25.30 -7.63
CA LEU A 11 6.32 24.88 -8.03
C LEU A 11 6.36 23.66 -8.96
N LYS A 12 7.29 23.61 -9.92
CA LYS A 12 7.46 22.44 -10.80
C LYS A 12 7.91 21.21 -10.03
N GLN A 13 8.85 21.35 -9.09
CA GLN A 13 9.29 20.25 -8.23
C GLN A 13 8.14 19.75 -7.33
N ALA A 14 7.34 20.66 -6.76
CA ALA A 14 6.16 20.31 -5.98
C ALA A 14 5.13 19.53 -6.81
N GLN A 15 4.84 19.97 -8.04
CA GLN A 15 3.93 19.25 -8.95
C GLN A 15 4.46 17.85 -9.31
N GLN A 16 5.76 17.71 -9.57
CA GLN A 16 6.37 16.41 -9.81
C GLN A 16 6.30 15.50 -8.58
N MET A 17 6.53 16.05 -7.39
CA MET A 17 6.41 15.31 -6.13
C MET A 17 4.98 14.87 -5.88
N GLN A 18 3.98 15.73 -6.09
CA GLN A 18 2.56 15.37 -5.99
C GLN A 18 2.20 14.20 -6.91
N LYS A 19 2.63 14.24 -8.18
CA LYS A 19 2.40 13.13 -9.13
C LYS A 19 3.11 11.85 -8.70
N LYS A 20 4.36 11.93 -8.24
CA LYS A 20 5.12 10.78 -7.74
C LYS A 20 4.47 10.16 -6.50
N MET A 21 3.96 10.99 -5.59
CA MET A 21 3.27 10.52 -4.40
C MET A 21 1.95 9.84 -4.74
N ALA A 22 1.15 10.42 -5.65
CA ALA A 22 -0.08 9.79 -6.12
C ALA A 22 0.20 8.41 -6.73
N LYS A 23 1.22 8.32 -7.59
CA LYS A 23 1.63 7.04 -8.18
C LYS A 23 2.15 6.03 -7.14
N LEU A 24 2.95 6.48 -6.18
CA LEU A 24 3.43 5.62 -5.10
C LEU A 24 2.28 5.04 -4.27
N GLN A 25 1.24 5.84 -4.00
CA GLN A 25 0.06 5.36 -3.27
C GLN A 25 -0.69 4.30 -4.07
N GLU A 26 -0.87 4.51 -5.38
CA GLU A 26 -1.47 3.54 -6.29
C GLU A 26 -0.63 2.24 -6.35
N ASP A 27 0.68 2.35 -6.55
CA ASP A 27 1.60 1.20 -6.57
C ASP A 27 1.59 0.42 -5.24
N LEU A 28 1.41 1.10 -4.09
CA LEU A 28 1.29 0.45 -2.79
C LEU A 28 -0.05 -0.28 -2.63
N ALA A 29 -1.14 0.27 -3.17
CA ALA A 29 -2.46 -0.35 -3.17
C ALA A 29 -2.48 -1.67 -3.96
N GLU A 30 -1.73 -1.72 -5.07
CA GLU A 30 -1.66 -2.91 -5.94
C GLU A 30 -0.72 -4.01 -5.41
N ARG A 31 0.25 -3.65 -4.57
CA ARG A 31 1.18 -4.64 -4.00
C ARG A 31 0.46 -5.48 -2.95
N VAL A 32 0.35 -6.78 -3.21
CA VAL A 32 -0.21 -7.77 -2.30
C VAL A 32 0.90 -8.61 -1.68
N VAL A 33 0.82 -8.81 -0.37
CA VAL A 33 1.68 -9.72 0.38
C VAL A 33 0.82 -10.81 1.03
N GLU A 34 1.36 -12.03 1.10
CA GLU A 34 0.74 -13.16 1.80
C GLU A 34 1.41 -13.36 3.16
N GLY A 35 0.59 -13.47 4.20
CA GLY A 35 1.02 -13.88 5.54
C GLY A 35 0.36 -15.18 5.95
N THR A 36 1.13 -16.06 6.60
CA THR A 36 0.64 -17.37 7.07
C THR A 36 0.79 -17.52 8.57
N ALA A 37 -0.14 -18.22 9.22
CA ALA A 37 -0.04 -18.61 10.63
C ALA A 37 -0.54 -20.05 10.84
N GLY A 38 -0.27 -20.61 12.03
CA GLY A 38 -0.74 -21.95 12.40
C GLY A 38 -0.28 -23.04 11.43
N GLY A 39 0.99 -23.03 11.00
CA GLY A 39 1.50 -24.06 10.09
C GLY A 39 0.91 -24.03 8.67
N ASN A 40 0.52 -22.84 8.18
CA ASN A 40 -0.18 -22.60 6.91
C ASN A 40 -1.70 -22.83 6.93
N MET A 41 -2.30 -23.15 8.10
CA MET A 41 -3.75 -23.30 8.24
C MET A 41 -4.50 -21.96 8.16
N VAL A 42 -3.81 -20.83 8.38
CA VAL A 42 -4.35 -19.48 8.18
C VAL A 42 -3.51 -18.77 7.15
N LYS A 43 -4.13 -18.25 6.09
CA LYS A 43 -3.49 -17.40 5.09
C LYS A 43 -4.25 -16.11 4.92
N ALA A 44 -3.54 -14.99 4.89
CA ALA A 44 -4.11 -13.66 4.68
C ALA A 44 -3.38 -12.95 3.55
N LEU A 45 -4.14 -12.37 2.62
CA LEU A 45 -3.63 -11.46 1.60
C LEU A 45 -3.92 -10.03 2.05
N VAL A 46 -2.85 -9.23 2.18
CA VAL A 46 -2.91 -7.83 2.62
C VAL A 46 -2.19 -6.96 1.60
N ASN A 47 -2.71 -5.78 1.30
CA ASN A 47 -2.01 -4.85 0.41
C ASN A 47 -1.07 -3.87 1.14
N GLY A 48 -0.30 -3.07 0.39
CA GLY A 48 0.59 -2.05 0.94
C GLY A 48 -0.11 -0.91 1.69
N GLN A 49 -1.42 -0.80 1.57
CA GLN A 49 -2.26 0.12 2.36
C GLN A 49 -2.76 -0.50 3.68
N LYS A 50 -2.36 -1.74 3.99
CA LYS A 50 -2.81 -2.52 5.14
C LYS A 50 -4.28 -2.93 5.08
N GLU A 51 -4.85 -3.01 3.88
CA GLU A 51 -6.20 -3.51 3.65
C GLU A 51 -6.16 -5.04 3.55
N LEU A 52 -7.02 -5.73 4.30
CA LEU A 52 -7.21 -7.17 4.19
C LEU A 52 -8.05 -7.48 2.95
N LEU A 53 -7.43 -8.12 1.95
CA LEU A 53 -8.08 -8.46 0.68
C LEU A 53 -8.75 -9.83 0.73
N LYS A 54 -8.10 -10.79 1.40
CA LYS A 54 -8.57 -12.18 1.50
C LYS A 54 -8.07 -12.82 2.78
N ILE A 55 -8.89 -13.67 3.36
CA ILE A 55 -8.48 -14.62 4.39
C ILE A 55 -8.94 -16.03 3.98
N GLU A 56 -8.05 -16.99 4.11
CA GLU A 56 -8.31 -18.41 3.92
C GLU A 56 -8.01 -19.11 5.25
N LEU A 57 -8.97 -19.93 5.70
CA LEU A 57 -8.88 -20.69 6.93
C LEU A 57 -9.08 -22.16 6.59
N ASP A 58 -8.20 -23.01 7.10
CA ASP A 58 -8.41 -24.45 7.09
C ASP A 58 -9.64 -24.79 7.96
N PRO A 59 -10.58 -25.62 7.49
CA PRO A 59 -11.71 -26.05 8.32
C PRO A 59 -11.31 -26.64 9.67
N GLU A 60 -10.14 -27.27 9.77
CA GLU A 60 -9.64 -27.84 11.03
C GLU A 60 -9.33 -26.79 12.11
N VAL A 61 -9.10 -25.53 11.72
CA VAL A 61 -8.89 -24.41 12.66
C VAL A 61 -10.14 -23.59 12.93
N VAL A 62 -11.28 -23.97 12.36
CA VAL A 62 -12.57 -23.32 12.58
C VAL A 62 -13.41 -24.19 13.50
N ASP A 63 -13.30 -23.95 14.80
CA ASP A 63 -14.18 -24.55 15.81
C ASP A 63 -15.46 -23.71 15.94
N PRO A 64 -16.66 -24.29 15.71
CA PRO A 64 -17.93 -23.58 15.83
C PRO A 64 -18.45 -23.39 17.27
N ASP A 65 -17.84 -24.04 18.27
CA ASP A 65 -18.25 -23.98 19.69
C ASP A 65 -17.51 -22.90 20.51
#